data_AF-A0A1S3K3Z3-F1
#
_entry.id   AF-A0A1S3K3Z3-F1
#
_cell.length_a   1.000
_cell.length_b   1.000
_cell.length_c   1.000
_cell.angle_alpha   90.00
_cell.angle_beta   90.00
_cell.angle_gamma   90.00
#
_symmetry.space_group_name_H-M   'P 1'
#
loop_
_entity.id
_entity.type
_entity.pdbx_description
1 polymer ?
#
loop_
_entity_poly.entity_id
_entity_poly.type
_entity_poly.pdbx_seq_one_letter_code
_entity_poly.pdbx_strand_id
1 'polypeptide(L)'
;MATETEPTDLKSVPNLKISRSENPEIELSFEEVENLHVFDQMGNKIRFGDTYANQKTIVVFARHFLCYMCKEYVEDLAKIPLNTLKDKNVKLVVIGCAPWKFIKHFKQETGYQYDMYCDPDRNIYKCLKCKCEANHTRKVVNKHIKSNALSGILKSTWRAMQFPNEWQGDPSQMGATFILGPGSTVHFSHLDGNSADQVAINDLLIEAGCDTVDFEKDQRVLHV
;
A
#
# COMPACT_ATOMS: atom_id res chain seq x y z
N MET A 1 14.34 -45.56 -32.54
CA MET A 1 13.10 -44.77 -32.37
C MET A 1 13.17 -44.18 -30.97
N ALA A 2 13.02 -42.85 -30.88
CA ALA A 2 13.21 -42.08 -29.65
C ALA A 2 12.20 -42.47 -28.58
N THR A 3 12.65 -42.64 -27.35
CA THR A 3 11.80 -42.78 -26.16
C THR A 3 11.45 -41.37 -25.69
N GLU A 4 10.16 -41.04 -25.78
CA GLU A 4 9.54 -39.81 -25.32
C GLU A 4 9.70 -39.69 -23.79
N THR A 5 10.30 -38.59 -23.34
CA THR A 5 10.30 -38.18 -21.94
C THR A 5 9.00 -37.44 -21.64
N GLU A 6 8.21 -37.97 -20.71
CA GLU A 6 7.01 -37.29 -20.21
C GLU A 6 7.34 -35.95 -19.52
N PRO A 7 6.44 -34.94 -19.61
CA PRO A 7 6.67 -33.65 -18.99
C PRO A 7 6.45 -33.73 -17.48
N THR A 8 7.48 -33.29 -16.74
CA THR A 8 7.47 -33.09 -15.28
C THR A 8 6.28 -32.22 -14.85
N ASP A 9 5.42 -32.80 -14.00
CA ASP A 9 4.32 -32.12 -13.31
C ASP A 9 4.82 -30.84 -12.61
N LEU A 10 4.33 -29.69 -13.08
CA LEU A 10 4.38 -28.45 -12.30
C LEU A 10 3.55 -28.68 -11.04
N LYS A 11 4.24 -28.78 -9.90
CA LYS A 11 3.62 -28.83 -8.57
C LYS A 11 2.70 -27.62 -8.43
N SER A 12 1.38 -27.87 -8.41
CA SER A 12 0.36 -26.87 -8.15
C SER A 12 0.64 -26.21 -6.79
N VAL A 13 0.87 -24.90 -6.80
CA VAL A 13 1.05 -24.11 -5.59
C VAL A 13 -0.28 -24.15 -4.82
N PRO A 14 -0.29 -24.52 -3.52
CA PRO A 14 -1.53 -24.58 -2.76
C PRO A 14 -2.11 -23.17 -2.59
N ASN A 15 -3.43 -23.02 -2.83
CA ASN A 15 -4.17 -21.79 -2.56
C ASN A 15 -3.92 -21.34 -1.12
N LEU A 16 -3.22 -20.21 -0.96
CA LEU A 16 -2.85 -19.69 0.34
C LEU A 16 -4.09 -19.03 0.97
N LYS A 17 -4.57 -19.60 2.07
CA LYS A 17 -5.62 -18.99 2.89
C LYS A 17 -5.00 -17.88 3.73
N ILE A 18 -5.37 -16.64 3.45
CA ILE A 18 -4.78 -15.46 4.10
C ILE A 18 -5.85 -14.82 5.00
N SER A 19 -5.66 -14.87 6.32
CA SER A 19 -6.25 -13.89 7.24
C SER A 19 -5.42 -13.76 8.51
N ARG A 20 -5.07 -12.51 8.87
CA ARG A 20 -4.81 -12.06 10.25
C ARG A 20 -5.21 -10.58 10.45
N SER A 21 -6.36 -10.22 9.92
CA SER A 21 -7.24 -9.15 10.43
C SER A 21 -8.67 -9.48 9.95
N GLU A 22 -9.70 -8.95 10.63
CA GLU A 22 -11.12 -9.35 10.57
C GLU A 22 -11.85 -9.11 9.22
N ASN A 23 -11.21 -9.37 8.07
CA ASN A 23 -11.81 -9.35 6.75
C ASN A 23 -12.01 -10.78 6.22
N PRO A 24 -13.04 -11.03 5.37
CA PRO A 24 -13.32 -12.36 4.83
C PRO A 24 -12.10 -12.95 4.12
N GLU A 25 -11.90 -14.27 4.25
CA GLU A 25 -10.81 -15.00 3.59
C GLU A 25 -10.80 -14.71 2.09
N ILE A 26 -9.82 -13.94 1.63
CA ILE A 26 -9.67 -13.70 0.20
C ILE A 26 -8.78 -14.80 -0.35
N GLU A 27 -9.36 -15.69 -1.15
CA GLU A 27 -8.57 -16.55 -2.05
C GLU A 27 -7.95 -15.64 -3.13
N LEU A 28 -6.74 -15.17 -2.86
CA LEU A 28 -5.91 -14.44 -3.81
C LEU A 28 -4.87 -15.40 -4.37
N SER A 29 -4.84 -15.56 -5.70
CA SER A 29 -3.68 -16.14 -6.38
C SER A 29 -2.55 -15.12 -6.35
N PHE A 30 -1.73 -15.16 -5.31
CA PHE A 30 -0.64 -14.21 -5.12
C PHE A 30 0.42 -14.33 -6.23
N GLU A 31 0.52 -15.50 -6.87
CA GLU A 31 1.41 -15.78 -8.00
C GLU A 31 1.08 -14.92 -9.24
N GLU A 32 -0.20 -14.67 -9.51
CA GLU A 32 -0.61 -13.77 -10.61
C GLU A 32 -0.22 -12.33 -10.29
N VAL A 33 -0.43 -11.91 -9.04
CA VAL A 33 -0.13 -10.55 -8.56
C VAL A 33 1.37 -10.29 -8.57
N GLU A 34 2.18 -11.27 -8.18
CA GLU A 34 3.65 -11.22 -8.18
C GLU A 34 4.24 -10.86 -9.54
N ASN A 35 3.64 -11.37 -10.61
CA ASN A 35 4.11 -11.16 -11.98
C ASN A 35 3.59 -9.86 -12.63
N LEU A 36 2.71 -9.12 -11.94
CA LEU A 36 2.33 -7.78 -12.36
C LEU A 36 3.48 -6.80 -12.17
N HIS A 37 3.34 -5.61 -12.73
CA HIS A 37 4.40 -4.62 -12.74
C HIS A 37 3.97 -3.30 -12.14
N VAL A 38 4.92 -2.66 -11.47
CA VAL A 38 4.85 -1.30 -10.97
C VAL A 38 5.96 -0.46 -11.61
N PHE A 39 5.83 0.86 -11.53
CA PHE A 39 6.78 1.80 -12.11
C PHE A 39 7.43 2.62 -11.02
N ASP A 40 8.76 2.72 -11.04
CA ASP A 40 9.51 3.58 -10.12
C ASP A 40 9.48 5.06 -10.53
N GLN A 41 10.13 5.92 -9.73
CA GLN A 41 10.20 7.36 -10.01
C GLN A 41 10.88 7.75 -11.33
N MET A 42 11.63 6.83 -11.96
CA MET A 42 12.27 7.03 -13.26
C MET A 42 11.45 6.47 -14.42
N GLY A 43 10.33 5.80 -14.12
CA GLY A 43 9.50 5.11 -15.11
C GLY A 43 10.02 3.73 -15.47
N ASN A 44 10.96 3.17 -14.71
CA ASN A 44 11.41 1.79 -14.91
C ASN A 44 10.30 0.83 -14.49
N LYS A 45 10.08 -0.19 -15.33
CA LYS A 45 9.10 -1.24 -15.08
C LYS A 45 9.70 -2.31 -14.18
N ILE A 46 9.15 -2.49 -12.98
CA ILE A 46 9.61 -3.41 -11.95
C ILE A 46 8.54 -4.46 -11.72
N ARG A 47 8.90 -5.74 -11.63
CA ARG A 47 7.97 -6.80 -11.25
C ARG A 47 7.58 -6.64 -9.78
N PHE A 48 6.29 -6.77 -9.45
CA PHE A 48 5.80 -6.53 -8.10
C PHE A 48 6.45 -7.45 -7.07
N GLY A 49 6.64 -8.74 -7.38
CA GLY A 49 7.36 -9.69 -6.52
C GLY A 49 8.78 -9.27 -6.16
N ASP A 50 9.47 -8.55 -7.06
CA ASP A 50 10.84 -8.09 -6.83
C ASP A 50 10.90 -7.00 -5.75
N THR A 51 9.76 -6.34 -5.47
CA THR A 51 9.70 -5.31 -4.43
C THR A 51 9.82 -5.90 -3.02
N TYR A 52 9.65 -7.20 -2.82
CA TYR A 52 9.75 -7.86 -1.50
C TYR A 52 10.49 -9.21 -1.53
N ALA A 53 11.11 -9.57 -2.65
CA ALA A 53 11.77 -10.87 -2.81
C ALA A 53 12.82 -11.18 -1.72
N ASN A 54 13.62 -10.18 -1.34
CA ASN A 54 14.81 -10.39 -0.51
C ASN A 54 14.62 -10.08 0.98
N GLN A 55 13.59 -9.32 1.34
CA GLN A 55 13.38 -8.84 2.70
C GLN A 55 11.90 -8.60 2.99
N LYS A 56 11.53 -8.74 4.26
CA LYS A 56 10.17 -8.42 4.71
C LYS A 56 9.86 -6.96 4.37
N THR A 57 8.73 -6.72 3.75
CA THR A 57 8.36 -5.43 3.19
C THR A 57 6.93 -5.09 3.56
N ILE A 58 6.75 -3.97 4.25
CA ILE A 58 5.45 -3.33 4.45
C ILE A 58 5.10 -2.63 3.14
N VAL A 59 4.03 -3.07 2.47
CA VAL A 59 3.52 -2.50 1.22
C VAL A 59 2.20 -1.81 1.49
N VAL A 60 2.16 -0.50 1.32
CA VAL A 60 0.97 0.34 1.49
C VAL A 60 0.46 0.80 0.13
N PHE A 61 -0.73 0.37 -0.25
CA PHE A 61 -1.44 0.84 -1.43
C PHE A 61 -2.24 2.10 -1.11
N ALA A 62 -1.79 3.24 -1.63
CA ALA A 62 -2.52 4.49 -1.54
C ALA A 62 -3.76 4.46 -2.45
N ARG A 63 -4.89 4.96 -1.96
CA ARG A 63 -6.12 5.06 -2.74
C ARG A 63 -5.96 6.01 -3.93
N HIS A 64 -5.59 7.27 -3.66
CA HIS A 64 -5.28 8.28 -4.68
C HIS A 64 -4.22 9.25 -4.14
N PHE A 65 -3.31 9.72 -4.99
CA PHE A 65 -2.28 10.70 -4.56
C PHE A 65 -2.85 12.07 -4.19
N LEU A 66 -4.01 12.46 -4.71
CA LEU A 66 -4.66 13.71 -4.32
C LEU A 66 -5.54 13.58 -3.07
N CYS A 67 -5.76 12.36 -2.57
CA CYS A 67 -6.56 12.14 -1.38
C CYS A 67 -5.80 12.67 -0.14
N TYR A 68 -6.40 13.63 0.56
CA TYR A 68 -5.77 14.19 1.76
C TYR A 68 -5.50 13.15 2.85
N MET A 69 -6.38 12.16 3.04
CA MET A 69 -6.19 11.10 4.05
C MET A 69 -4.98 10.23 3.71
N CYS A 70 -4.83 9.84 2.43
CA CYS A 70 -3.64 9.11 1.99
C CYS A 70 -2.37 9.96 2.14
N LYS A 71 -2.45 11.26 1.85
CA LYS A 71 -1.30 12.16 2.02
C LYS A 71 -0.88 12.24 3.49
N GLU A 72 -1.82 12.47 4.40
CA GLU A 72 -1.53 12.59 5.83
C GLU A 72 -0.98 11.28 6.42
N TYR A 73 -1.52 10.15 5.97
CA TYR A 73 -0.97 8.85 6.32
C TYR A 73 0.48 8.67 5.83
N VAL A 74 0.77 9.04 4.58
CA VAL A 74 2.13 8.97 4.02
C VAL A 74 3.09 9.97 4.70
N GLU A 75 2.61 11.13 5.12
CA GLU A 75 3.39 12.08 5.94
C GLU A 75 3.76 11.48 7.31
N ASP A 76 2.90 10.67 7.91
CA ASP A 76 3.22 9.96 9.14
C ASP A 76 4.17 8.78 8.90
N LEU A 77 3.99 8.03 7.80
CA LEU A 77 4.96 7.00 7.39
C LEU A 77 6.36 7.60 7.15
N ALA A 78 6.45 8.81 6.61
CA ALA A 78 7.72 9.49 6.37
C ALA A 78 8.53 9.75 7.65
N LYS A 79 7.88 9.80 8.81
CA LYS A 79 8.52 10.06 10.11
C LYS A 79 9.12 8.83 10.75
N ILE A 80 8.78 7.63 10.28
CA ILE A 80 9.42 6.41 10.75
C ILE A 80 10.93 6.61 10.58
N PRO A 81 11.76 6.44 11.62
CA PRO A 81 13.21 6.54 11.46
C PRO A 81 13.75 5.40 10.61
N LEU A 82 14.73 5.69 9.76
CA LEU A 82 15.31 4.69 8.86
C LEU A 82 15.88 3.48 9.62
N ASN A 83 16.44 3.70 10.81
CA ASN A 83 17.03 2.63 11.64
C ASN A 83 15.97 1.67 12.18
N THR A 84 14.76 2.15 12.50
CA THR A 84 13.63 1.30 12.94
C THR A 84 13.32 0.17 11.96
N LEU A 85 13.48 0.44 10.66
CA LEU A 85 13.27 -0.55 9.60
C LEU A 85 14.57 -1.30 9.26
N LYS A 86 15.70 -0.59 9.12
CA LYS A 86 16.98 -1.19 8.74
C LYS A 86 17.50 -2.21 9.75
N ASP A 87 17.40 -1.92 11.05
CA ASP A 87 17.92 -2.79 12.11
C ASP A 87 17.19 -4.14 12.17
N LYS A 88 15.98 -4.19 11.62
CA LYS A 88 15.14 -5.40 11.52
C LYS A 88 15.12 -6.03 10.13
N ASN A 89 15.90 -5.49 9.18
CA ASN A 89 15.87 -5.88 7.77
C ASN A 89 14.45 -5.81 7.16
N VAL A 90 13.71 -4.74 7.47
CA VAL A 90 12.37 -4.48 6.96
C VAL A 90 12.42 -3.34 5.94
N LYS A 91 11.64 -3.44 4.88
CA LYS A 91 11.39 -2.35 3.93
C LYS A 91 10.02 -1.73 4.13
N LEU A 92 9.89 -0.46 3.76
CA LEU A 92 8.61 0.21 3.64
C LEU A 92 8.45 0.73 2.21
N VAL A 93 7.33 0.40 1.59
CA VAL A 93 7.00 0.73 0.20
C VAL A 93 5.59 1.32 0.14
N VAL A 94 5.42 2.42 -0.60
CA VAL A 94 4.10 2.94 -0.98
C VAL A 94 3.87 2.71 -2.47
N ILE A 95 2.70 2.19 -2.83
CA ILE A 95 2.25 2.03 -4.21
C ILE A 95 1.05 2.95 -4.45
N GLY A 96 1.15 3.80 -5.47
CA GLY A 96 0.06 4.65 -5.93
C GLY A 96 -0.60 4.17 -7.21
N CYS A 97 -1.75 4.74 -7.54
CA CYS A 97 -2.44 4.50 -8.82
C CYS A 97 -2.25 5.63 -9.86
N ALA A 98 -1.47 6.67 -9.53
CA ALA A 98 -1.20 7.80 -10.44
C ALA A 98 -0.04 7.46 -11.39
N PRO A 99 0.16 8.20 -12.49
CA PRO A 99 1.38 8.07 -13.30
C PRO A 99 2.66 8.22 -12.47
N TRP A 100 3.71 7.45 -12.80
CA TRP A 100 4.97 7.45 -12.05
C TRP A 100 5.63 8.84 -11.92
N LYS A 101 5.34 9.75 -12.86
CA LYS A 101 5.84 11.13 -12.88
C LYS A 101 5.46 11.91 -11.61
N PHE A 102 4.39 11.51 -10.92
CA PHE A 102 3.94 12.14 -9.68
C PHE A 102 4.72 11.71 -8.44
N ILE A 103 5.45 10.60 -8.50
CA ILE A 103 6.21 10.08 -7.35
C ILE A 103 7.13 11.17 -6.80
N LYS A 104 7.88 11.84 -7.68
CA LYS A 104 8.82 12.89 -7.26
C LYS A 104 8.13 14.03 -6.52
N HIS A 105 7.04 14.54 -7.06
CA HIS A 105 6.28 15.63 -6.45
C HIS A 105 5.64 15.19 -5.12
N PHE A 106 5.03 14.01 -5.09
CA PHE A 106 4.37 13.49 -3.89
C PHE A 106 5.36 13.20 -2.76
N LYS A 107 6.56 12.66 -3.07
CA LYS A 107 7.64 12.51 -2.08
C LYS A 107 8.11 13.85 -1.53
N GLN A 108 8.22 14.88 -2.38
CA GLN A 108 8.58 16.23 -1.93
C GLN A 108 7.52 16.85 -1.02
N GLU A 109 6.23 16.71 -1.35
CA GLU A 109 5.13 17.25 -0.53
C GLU A 109 4.95 16.56 0.82
N THR A 110 5.32 15.29 0.92
CA THR A 110 5.10 14.45 2.13
C THR A 110 6.36 14.28 2.97
N GLY A 111 7.55 14.58 2.41
CA GLY A 111 8.84 14.24 3.02
C GLY A 111 9.15 12.75 2.99
N TYR A 112 8.37 11.94 2.25
CA TYR A 112 8.54 10.50 2.21
C TYR A 112 9.87 10.11 1.56
N GLN A 113 10.72 9.43 2.32
CA GLN A 113 12.09 9.11 1.93
C GLN A 113 12.27 7.67 1.40
N TYR A 114 11.30 6.79 1.65
CA TYR A 114 11.37 5.37 1.29
C TYR A 114 10.98 5.10 -0.17
N ASP A 115 10.99 3.82 -0.55
CA ASP A 115 10.67 3.37 -1.89
C ASP A 115 9.20 3.63 -2.21
N MET A 116 8.95 4.15 -3.41
CA MET A 116 7.60 4.43 -3.89
C MET A 116 7.49 4.03 -5.35
N TYR A 117 6.38 3.37 -5.67
CA TYR A 117 6.06 2.93 -7.02
C TYR A 117 4.64 3.32 -7.41
N CYS A 118 4.32 3.16 -8.69
CA CYS A 118 2.99 3.39 -9.23
C CYS A 118 2.51 2.19 -10.05
N ASP A 119 1.24 1.83 -9.90
CA ASP A 119 0.47 0.93 -10.76
C ASP A 119 -0.62 1.76 -11.49
N PRO A 120 -0.27 2.47 -12.58
CA PRO A 120 -1.18 3.39 -13.26
C PRO A 120 -2.38 2.66 -13.90
N ASP A 121 -2.19 1.42 -14.35
CA ASP A 121 -3.23 0.59 -14.96
C ASP A 121 -4.13 -0.10 -13.92
N ARG A 122 -3.77 0.02 -12.64
CA ARG A 122 -4.47 -0.55 -11.48
C ARG A 122 -4.60 -2.07 -11.56
N ASN A 123 -3.67 -2.75 -12.23
CA ASN A 123 -3.76 -4.19 -12.43
C ASN A 123 -3.67 -4.93 -11.09
N ILE A 124 -2.80 -4.47 -10.20
CA ILE A 124 -2.63 -5.04 -8.86
C ILE A 124 -3.88 -4.78 -8.03
N TYR A 125 -4.39 -3.54 -8.02
CA TYR A 125 -5.61 -3.19 -7.29
C TYR A 125 -6.83 -4.02 -7.75
N LYS A 126 -6.96 -4.28 -9.05
CA LYS A 126 -8.03 -5.12 -9.61
C LYS A 126 -7.90 -6.57 -9.16
N CYS A 127 -6.68 -7.14 -9.21
CA CYS A 127 -6.43 -8.51 -8.77
C CYS A 127 -6.63 -8.69 -7.26
N LEU A 128 -6.17 -7.72 -6.46
CA LEU A 128 -6.37 -7.71 -5.00
C LEU A 128 -7.81 -7.40 -4.57
N LYS A 129 -8.69 -7.05 -5.52
CA LYS A 129 -10.10 -6.68 -5.28
C LYS A 129 -10.24 -5.55 -4.26
N CYS A 130 -9.33 -4.58 -4.25
CA CYS A 130 -9.37 -3.40 -3.36
C CYS A 130 -10.55 -2.47 -3.73
N LYS A 131 -11.77 -2.84 -3.33
CA LYS A 131 -13.01 -2.11 -3.58
C LYS A 131 -13.74 -1.81 -2.28
N CYS A 132 -14.43 -0.68 -2.26
CA CYS A 132 -15.32 -0.33 -1.16
C CYS A 132 -16.47 -1.35 -1.08
N GLU A 133 -16.54 -2.13 0.01
CA GLU A 133 -17.72 -2.94 0.29
C GLU A 133 -18.79 -2.06 0.96
N ALA A 134 -19.98 -2.00 0.36
CA ALA A 134 -21.08 -1.13 0.81
C ALA A 134 -21.58 -1.40 2.25
N ASN A 135 -21.17 -2.52 2.86
CA ASN A 135 -21.63 -2.97 4.17
C ASN A 135 -20.63 -2.71 5.32
N HIS A 136 -19.46 -2.13 5.06
CA HIS A 136 -18.44 -1.86 6.08
C HIS A 136 -18.59 -0.44 6.67
N THR A 137 -19.69 -0.21 7.39
CA THR A 137 -19.94 1.03 8.15
C THR A 137 -19.23 1.03 9.51
N ARG A 138 -17.95 0.63 9.59
CA ARG A 138 -17.16 0.88 10.82
C ARG A 138 -16.76 2.35 10.83
N LYS A 139 -17.18 3.09 11.88
CA LYS A 139 -16.55 4.36 12.25
C LYS A 139 -15.14 4.05 12.77
N VAL A 140 -14.18 3.99 11.86
CA VAL A 140 -12.77 3.86 12.22
C VAL A 140 -12.24 5.27 12.46
N VAL A 141 -11.84 5.54 13.70
CA VAL A 141 -11.16 6.79 14.06
C VAL A 141 -9.69 6.60 13.75
N ASN A 142 -9.26 7.04 12.58
CA ASN A 142 -7.86 6.99 12.21
C ASN A 142 -7.11 8.20 12.78
N LYS A 143 -6.22 7.94 13.73
CA LYS A 143 -5.38 8.95 14.39
C LYS A 143 -4.41 9.66 13.43
N HIS A 144 -4.22 9.13 12.23
CA HIS A 144 -3.37 9.70 11.19
C HIS A 144 -4.14 10.66 10.25
N ILE A 145 -5.45 10.79 10.40
CA ILE A 145 -6.23 11.81 9.69
C ILE A 145 -6.28 13.07 10.56
N LYS A 146 -5.62 14.12 10.08
CA LYS A 146 -5.37 15.37 10.81
C LYS A 146 -6.26 16.51 10.31
N SER A 147 -6.64 16.47 9.03
CA SER A 147 -7.58 17.42 8.47
C SER A 147 -9.02 16.96 8.70
N ASN A 148 -9.84 17.88 9.22
CA ASN A 148 -11.29 17.71 9.21
C ASN A 148 -11.81 17.60 7.76
N ALA A 149 -12.92 16.90 7.55
CA ALA A 149 -13.44 16.57 6.21
C ALA A 149 -13.52 17.77 5.26
N LEU A 150 -13.99 18.93 5.74
CA LEU A 150 -14.12 20.15 4.92
C LEU A 150 -12.77 20.66 4.40
N SER A 151 -11.75 20.77 5.27
CA SER A 151 -10.43 21.24 4.87
C SER A 151 -9.68 20.20 4.05
N GLY A 152 -9.89 18.91 4.34
CA GLY A 152 -9.37 17.80 3.55
C GLY A 152 -9.91 17.78 2.12
N ILE A 153 -11.22 17.97 1.95
CA ILE A 153 -11.87 18.09 0.63
C ILE A 153 -11.30 19.30 -0.11
N LEU A 154 -11.22 20.47 0.51
CA LEU A 154 -10.68 21.68 -0.13
C LEU A 154 -9.23 21.49 -0.60
N LYS A 155 -8.38 20.87 0.23
CA LYS A 155 -7.00 20.52 -0.13
C LYS A 155 -6.96 19.54 -1.31
N SER A 156 -7.84 18.54 -1.33
CA SER A 156 -7.91 17.55 -2.42
C SER A 156 -8.34 18.21 -3.73
N THR A 157 -9.35 19.08 -3.68
CA THR A 157 -9.82 19.86 -4.84
C THR A 157 -8.74 20.80 -5.36
N TRP A 158 -8.03 21.51 -4.48
CA TRP A 158 -6.94 22.39 -4.89
C TRP A 158 -5.81 21.64 -5.61
N ARG A 159 -5.47 20.43 -5.16
CA ARG A 159 -4.50 19.59 -5.86
C ARG A 159 -5.05 19.08 -7.19
N ALA A 160 -6.33 18.71 -7.26
CA ALA A 160 -6.96 18.30 -8.51
C ALA A 160 -6.97 19.42 -9.56
N MET A 161 -7.10 20.69 -9.13
CA MET A 161 -6.99 21.84 -10.03
C MET A 161 -5.57 22.04 -10.60
N GLN A 162 -4.53 21.62 -9.88
CA GLN A 162 -3.14 21.66 -10.40
C GLN A 162 -2.89 20.58 -11.45
N PHE A 163 -3.74 19.54 -11.46
CA PHE A 163 -3.61 18.35 -12.31
C PHE A 163 -4.94 18.01 -13.01
N PRO A 164 -5.52 18.92 -13.81
CA PRO A 164 -6.91 18.83 -14.27
C PRO A 164 -7.18 17.72 -15.31
N ASN A 165 -6.15 17.24 -16.00
CA ASN A 165 -6.26 16.23 -17.06
C ASN A 165 -5.81 14.83 -16.61
N GLU A 166 -5.63 14.64 -15.30
CA GLU A 166 -5.06 13.42 -14.72
C GLU A 166 -6.19 12.56 -14.20
N TRP A 167 -6.59 11.55 -14.97
CA TRP A 167 -7.65 10.61 -14.60
C TRP A 167 -7.28 9.90 -13.28
N GLN A 168 -7.91 10.31 -12.18
CA GLN A 168 -7.61 9.85 -10.80
C GLN A 168 -8.07 8.41 -10.50
N GLY A 169 -8.46 7.64 -11.50
CA GLY A 169 -8.85 6.24 -11.32
C GLY A 169 -10.31 6.05 -10.89
N ASP A 170 -10.59 4.93 -10.23
CA ASP A 170 -11.95 4.53 -9.85
C ASP A 170 -12.29 5.14 -8.47
N PRO A 171 -13.35 5.97 -8.34
CA PRO A 171 -13.76 6.53 -7.06
C PRO A 171 -14.07 5.49 -5.98
N SER A 172 -14.42 4.25 -6.37
CA SER A 172 -14.68 3.15 -5.44
C SER A 172 -13.41 2.38 -5.01
N GLN A 173 -12.26 2.69 -5.60
CA GLN A 173 -10.98 2.10 -5.22
C GLN A 173 -10.68 2.42 -3.76
N MET A 174 -10.27 1.41 -3.01
CA MET A 174 -9.81 1.55 -1.62
C MET A 174 -8.32 1.29 -1.49
N GLY A 175 -7.76 1.75 -0.38
CA GLY A 175 -6.38 1.43 -0.01
C GLY A 175 -6.27 -0.01 0.50
N ALA A 176 -5.04 -0.45 0.68
CA ALA A 176 -4.75 -1.75 1.27
C ALA A 176 -3.34 -1.73 1.87
N THR A 177 -3.09 -2.57 2.85
CA THR A 177 -1.75 -2.75 3.42
C THR A 177 -1.41 -4.22 3.53
N PHE A 178 -0.19 -4.58 3.15
CA PHE A 178 0.33 -5.93 3.25
C PHE A 178 1.70 -5.93 3.89
N ILE A 179 2.06 -7.04 4.54
CA ILE A 179 3.44 -7.32 4.93
C ILE A 179 3.85 -8.57 4.16
N LEU A 180 4.78 -8.40 3.23
CA LEU A 180 5.16 -9.39 2.22
C LEU A 180 6.64 -9.75 2.33
N GLY A 181 6.97 -10.95 1.87
CA GLY A 181 8.32 -11.45 1.76
C GLY A 181 9.03 -11.72 3.10
N PRO A 182 10.26 -12.26 3.06
CA PRO A 182 11.00 -12.63 1.85
C PRO A 182 10.31 -13.74 1.03
N GLY A 183 10.53 -13.73 -0.29
CA GLY A 183 9.84 -14.61 -1.24
C GLY A 183 8.33 -14.33 -1.33
N SER A 184 7.55 -15.34 -1.73
CA SER A 184 6.10 -15.27 -1.92
C SER A 184 5.29 -15.40 -0.61
N THR A 185 5.87 -14.97 0.51
CA THR A 185 5.25 -15.10 1.84
C THR A 185 4.38 -13.89 2.15
N VAL A 186 3.16 -14.11 2.62
CA VAL A 186 2.28 -13.07 3.15
C VAL A 186 2.21 -13.21 4.67
N HIS A 187 2.67 -12.19 5.40
CA HIS A 187 2.63 -12.13 6.87
C HIS A 187 1.37 -11.44 7.40
N PHE A 188 0.90 -10.43 6.67
CA PHE A 188 -0.25 -9.62 7.05
C PHE A 188 -0.94 -9.06 5.80
N SER A 189 -2.25 -8.87 5.88
CA SER A 189 -3.06 -8.23 4.84
C SER A 189 -4.22 -7.48 5.45
N HIS A 190 -4.48 -6.28 4.97
CA HIS A 190 -5.63 -5.47 5.31
C HIS A 190 -6.13 -4.77 4.06
N LEU A 191 -7.43 -4.89 3.77
CA LEU A 191 -8.08 -4.09 2.75
C LEU A 191 -8.90 -3.02 3.47
N ASP A 192 -8.70 -1.76 3.09
CA ASP A 192 -9.40 -0.66 3.74
C ASP A 192 -10.90 -0.75 3.40
N GLY A 193 -11.77 -0.89 4.40
CA GLY A 193 -13.22 -0.92 4.21
C GLY A 193 -13.80 0.45 3.85
N ASN A 194 -13.08 1.53 4.18
CA ASN A 194 -13.41 2.90 3.80
C ASN A 194 -12.15 3.78 3.77
N SER A 195 -12.28 5.03 3.33
CA SER A 195 -11.14 5.95 3.15
C SER A 195 -10.40 6.33 4.45
N ALA A 196 -10.96 6.02 5.61
CA ALA A 196 -10.36 6.24 6.93
C ALA A 196 -9.98 4.94 7.64
N ASP A 197 -10.04 3.79 6.96
CA ASP A 197 -9.76 2.48 7.54
C ASP A 197 -8.29 2.03 7.34
N GLN A 198 -7.36 2.98 7.20
CA GLN A 198 -5.94 2.63 7.14
C GLN A 198 -5.48 2.07 8.50
N VAL A 199 -4.67 1.00 8.46
CA VAL A 199 -4.08 0.39 9.65
C VAL A 199 -3.21 1.39 10.41
N ALA A 200 -3.27 1.39 11.74
CA ALA A 200 -2.39 2.23 12.54
C ALA A 200 -0.92 1.85 12.31
N ILE A 201 -0.05 2.86 12.16
CA ILE A 201 1.34 2.61 11.75
C ILE A 201 2.09 1.75 12.77
N ASN A 202 1.84 1.95 14.07
CA ASN A 202 2.48 1.14 15.11
C ASN A 202 2.05 -0.33 15.09
N ASP A 203 0.81 -0.63 14.70
CA ASP A 203 0.36 -2.02 14.54
C ASP A 203 1.11 -2.67 13.37
N LEU A 204 1.31 -1.96 12.26
CA LEU A 204 2.12 -2.43 11.13
C LEU A 204 3.58 -2.69 11.52
N LEU A 205 4.17 -1.79 12.33
CA LEU A 205 5.53 -1.96 12.82
C LEU A 205 5.65 -3.19 13.72
N ILE A 206 4.71 -3.40 14.64
CA ILE A 206 4.68 -4.57 15.52
C ILE A 206 4.56 -5.86 14.69
N GLU A 207 3.62 -5.93 13.74
CA GLU A 207 3.43 -7.10 12.86
C GLU A 207 4.67 -7.35 11.97
N ALA A 208 5.37 -6.29 11.57
CA ALA A 208 6.63 -6.41 10.84
C ALA A 208 7.80 -6.88 11.72
N GLY A 209 7.71 -6.75 13.04
CA GLY A 209 8.78 -7.02 14.01
C GLY A 209 9.69 -5.82 14.28
N CYS A 210 9.20 -4.61 14.00
CA CYS A 210 9.85 -3.33 14.23
C CYS A 210 9.42 -2.69 15.55
N ASP A 211 10.29 -1.82 16.07
CA ASP A 211 9.98 -1.04 17.26
C ASP A 211 8.96 0.06 16.90
N THR A 212 8.05 0.37 17.81
CA THR A 212 7.02 1.40 17.61
C THR A 212 7.63 2.80 17.57
N VAL A 213 6.97 3.71 16.86
CA VAL A 213 7.36 5.12 16.78
C VAL A 213 6.37 5.97 17.58
N ASP A 214 6.91 6.94 18.31
CA ASP A 214 6.12 7.95 19.00
C ASP A 214 5.78 9.11 18.05
N PHE A 215 4.48 9.35 17.86
CA PHE A 215 3.97 10.43 17.03
C PHE A 215 3.54 11.67 17.86
N GLU A 216 3.59 11.63 19.20
CA GLU A 216 3.04 12.65 20.11
C GLU A 216 3.77 14.00 20.08
N LYS A 217 5.03 14.05 19.66
CA LYS A 217 5.77 15.33 19.50
C LYS A 217 5.36 16.13 18.26
N ASP A 218 4.42 15.65 17.45
CA ASP A 218 3.90 16.38 16.30
C ASP A 218 2.62 17.14 16.67
N GLN A 219 2.70 18.48 16.66
CA GLN A 219 1.56 19.40 16.89
C GLN A 219 0.36 19.17 15.96
N ARG A 220 0.48 18.31 14.93
CA ARG A 220 -0.55 18.00 13.95
C ARG A 220 -1.32 16.70 14.24
N VAL A 221 -0.91 15.88 15.22
CA VAL A 221 -1.72 14.75 15.69
C VAL A 221 -2.65 15.30 16.77
N LEU A 222 -3.85 15.71 16.38
CA LEU A 222 -4.86 16.10 17.35
C LEU A 222 -5.30 14.84 18.09
N HIS A 223 -4.95 14.76 19.38
CA HIS A 223 -5.62 13.87 20.32
C HIS A 223 -7.10 14.27 20.33
N VAL A 224 -7.95 13.42 19.74
CA VAL A 224 -9.40 13.47 19.93
C VAL A 224 -9.76 12.33 20.88
#